data_AF-A0A2E3WWQ1-F1
#
_entry.id   AF-A0A2E3WWQ1-F1
#
_cell.length_a   1.000
_cell.length_b   1.000
_cell.length_c   1.000
_cell.angle_alpha   90.00
_cell.angle_beta   90.00
_cell.angle_gamma   90.00
#
_symmetry.space_group_name_H-M   'P 1'
#
loop_
_entity.id
_entity.type
_entity.pdbx_description
1 polymer ?
#
loop_
_entity_poly.entity_id
_entity_poly.type
_entity_poly.pdbx_seq_one_letter_code
_entity_poly.pdbx_strand_id
1 'polypeptide(L)' 'MGSAAPGENYLNHEKGLKSWLTTLDHKRIGVMYMITVLVFFAMGGFAAIMLRTELAAPGPGVLGE' A
#
# COMPACT_ATOMS: atom_id res chain seq x y z
N MET A 1 0.02 27.22 -29.14
CA MET A 1 -1.01 26.95 -28.12
C MET A 1 -1.47 25.52 -28.30
N GLY A 2 -0.74 24.55 -27.73
CA GLY A 2 -0.97 23.12 -27.95
C GLY A 2 -2.08 22.63 -27.04
N SER A 3 -3.19 22.20 -27.64
CA SER A 3 -4.29 21.55 -26.94
C SER A 3 -3.77 20.29 -26.26
N ALA A 4 -3.82 20.22 -24.93
CA ALA A 4 -3.73 18.94 -24.22
C ALA A 4 -4.76 17.99 -24.83
N ALA A 5 -4.38 16.74 -25.09
CA ALA A 5 -5.29 15.79 -25.70
C ALA A 5 -6.43 15.48 -24.71
N PRO A 6 -7.69 15.39 -25.16
CA PRO A 6 -8.83 15.11 -24.28
C PRO A 6 -8.65 13.71 -23.66
N GLY A 7 -8.28 13.66 -22.38
CA GLY A 7 -8.10 12.41 -21.62
C GLY A 7 -6.83 12.34 -20.75
N GLU A 8 -5.91 13.30 -20.88
CA GLU A 8 -4.66 13.28 -20.10
C GLU A 8 -4.92 13.64 -18.62
N ASN A 9 -4.76 12.64 -17.75
CA ASN A 9 -4.86 12.78 -16.30
C ASN A 9 -3.49 12.58 -15.66
N TYR A 10 -3.27 13.14 -14.47
CA TYR A 10 -2.02 12.96 -13.71
C TYR A 10 -1.70 11.49 -13.41
N LEU A 11 -2.63 10.55 -13.59
CA LEU A 11 -2.37 9.10 -13.50
C LEU A 11 -1.76 8.51 -14.79
N ASN A 12 -2.04 9.12 -15.95
CA ASN A 12 -1.74 8.58 -17.27
C ASN A 12 -0.64 9.39 -18.01
N HIS A 13 -0.33 10.59 -17.53
CA HIS A 13 0.55 11.54 -18.22
C HIS A 13 2.01 11.10 -18.32
N GLU A 14 2.47 10.19 -17.46
CA GLU A 14 3.83 9.62 -17.54
C GLU A 14 3.85 8.12 -17.24
N LYS A 15 4.43 7.35 -18.17
CA LYS A 15 4.49 5.89 -18.12
C LYS A 15 5.85 5.45 -17.55
N GLY A 16 5.83 4.82 -16.37
CA GLY A 16 6.98 4.09 -15.84
C GLY A 16 7.19 4.24 -14.32
N LEU A 17 7.64 3.16 -13.67
CA LEU A 17 7.93 3.12 -12.23
C LEU A 17 8.91 4.22 -11.80
N LYS A 18 9.89 4.55 -12.66
CA LYS A 18 10.87 5.62 -12.41
C LYS A 18 10.20 7.00 -12.31
N SER A 19 9.23 7.32 -13.17
CA SER A 19 8.47 8.58 -13.12
C SER A 19 7.65 8.70 -11.83
N TRP A 20 7.08 7.60 -11.35
CA TRP A 20 6.31 7.57 -10.10
C TRP A 20 7.21 7.69 -8.87
N LEU A 21 8.37 7.03 -8.85
CA LEU A 21 9.33 7.10 -7.74
C LEU A 21 9.99 8.48 -7.59
N THR A 22 10.25 9.18 -8.70
CA THR A 22 10.88 10.51 -8.67
C THR A 22 9.89 11.66 -8.89
N THR A 23 8.58 11.42 -8.66
CA THR A 23 7.56 12.46 -8.83
C THR A 23 7.52 13.44 -7.66
N LEU A 24 7.24 14.73 -7.93
CA LEU A 24 7.00 15.77 -6.93
C LEU A 24 5.51 16.10 -6.75
N ASP A 25 4.62 15.40 -7.46
CA ASP A 25 3.17 15.61 -7.34
C ASP A 25 2.63 14.99 -6.03
N HIS A 26 2.17 15.84 -5.12
CA HIS A 26 1.62 15.44 -3.82
C HIS A 26 0.41 14.50 -3.92
N LYS A 27 -0.37 14.54 -5.02
CA LYS A 27 -1.48 13.60 -5.25
C LYS A 27 -0.96 12.21 -5.55
N ARG A 28 0.10 12.10 -6.37
CA ARG A 28 0.74 10.82 -6.68
C ARG A 28 1.44 10.24 -5.44
N ILE A 29 2.15 11.07 -4.69
CA ILE A 29 2.79 10.67 -3.43
C ILE A 29 1.72 10.19 -2.43
N GLY A 30 0.62 10.91 -2.29
CA GLY A 30 -0.49 10.50 -1.42
C GLY A 30 -1.06 9.13 -1.76
N VAL A 31 -1.25 8.82 -3.05
CA VAL A 31 -1.72 7.48 -3.49
C VAL A 31 -0.69 6.40 -3.16
N MET A 32 0.60 6.64 -3.40
CA MET A 32 1.65 5.68 -3.04
C MET A 32 1.65 5.39 -1.54
N TYR A 33 1.55 6.41 -0.69
CA TYR A 33 1.46 6.25 0.77
C TYR A 33 0.18 5.51 1.20
N MET A 34 -0.96 5.82 0.60
CA MET A 34 -2.21 5.12 0.92
C MET A 34 -2.08 3.61 0.65
N ILE A 35 -1.51 3.25 -0.50
CA ILE A 35 -1.29 1.84 -0.86
C ILE A 35 -0.29 1.18 0.11
N THR A 36 0.84 1.82 0.41
CA THR A 36 1.84 1.23 1.31
C THR A 36 1.28 1.04 2.72
N VAL A 37 0.59 2.05 3.27
CA VAL A 37 -0.03 1.97 4.59
C VAL A 37 -1.06 0.85 4.65
N LEU A 38 -1.93 0.71 3.64
CA LEU A 38 -2.91 -0.38 3.60
C LEU A 38 -2.27 -1.76 3.55
N VAL A 39 -1.18 -1.93 2.79
CA VAL A 39 -0.44 -3.20 2.72
C VAL A 39 0.17 -3.54 4.09
N PHE A 40 0.90 -2.61 4.71
CA PHE A 40 1.51 -2.84 6.02
C PHE A 40 0.46 -3.00 7.13
N PHE A 41 -0.65 -2.29 7.04
CA PHE A 41 -1.79 -2.45 7.94
C PHE A 41 -2.38 -3.86 7.85
N ALA A 42 -2.58 -4.38 6.63
CA ALA A 42 -3.08 -5.74 6.44
C ALA A 42 -2.09 -6.80 6.97
N MET A 43 -0.79 -6.65 6.69
CA MET A 43 0.24 -7.55 7.22
C MET A 43 0.31 -7.51 8.75
N GLY A 44 0.30 -6.31 9.34
CA GLY A 44 0.31 -6.13 10.78
C GLY A 44 -0.97 -6.65 11.44
N GLY A 45 -2.12 -6.44 10.80
CA GLY A 45 -3.41 -7.00 11.23
C GLY A 45 -3.39 -8.53 11.22
N PHE A 46 -2.83 -9.14 10.18
CA PHE A 46 -2.67 -10.59 10.10
C PHE A 46 -1.76 -11.12 11.22
N ALA A 47 -0.61 -10.49 11.44
CA ALA A 47 0.30 -10.85 12.53
C ALA A 47 -0.36 -10.69 13.91
N ALA A 48 -1.16 -9.63 14.11
CA ALA A 48 -1.89 -9.41 15.35
C ALA A 48 -2.97 -10.47 15.59
N ILE A 49 -3.66 -10.91 14.54
CA ILE A 49 -4.63 -12.02 14.62
C ILE A 49 -3.91 -13.32 14.98
N MET A 50 -2.78 -13.64 14.33
CA MET A 50 -1.97 -14.81 14.67
C MET A 50 -1.56 -14.82 16.14
N LEU A 51 -1.01 -13.72 16.65
CA LEU A 51 -0.66 -13.59 18.07
C LEU A 51 -1.89 -13.78 18.97
N ARG A 52 -3.03 -13.21 18.61
CA ARG A 52 -4.26 -13.34 19.41
C ARG A 52 -4.79 -14.77 19.40
N THR A 53 -4.62 -15.51 18.30
CA THR A 53 -4.97 -16.92 18.21
C THR A 53 -4.09 -17.76 19.13
N GLU A 54 -2.79 -17.48 19.22
CA GLU A 54 -1.89 -18.16 20.17
C GLU A 54 -2.29 -17.92 21.63
N LEU A 55 -2.70 -16.70 21.98
CA LEU A 55 -3.12 -16.35 23.35
C LEU A 55 -4.56 -16.75 23.68
N ALA A 56 -5.34 -17.27 22.73
CA ALA A 56 -6.76 -17.57 22.94
C ALA A 56 -6.97 -18.74 23.92
N ALA A 57 -6.00 -19.65 24.05
CA ALA A 57 -6.02 -20.76 24.99
C ALA A 57 -4.64 -20.94 25.66
N PRO A 58 -4.59 -21.34 26.94
CA PRO A 58 -3.33 -21.63 27.62
C PRO A 58 -2.73 -22.96 27.12
N GLY A 59 -1.48 -22.94 26.66
CA GLY A 59 -0.74 -24.10 26.15
C GLY A 59 0.05 -23.76 24.87
N PRO A 60 0.82 -24.71 24.29
CA PRO A 60 1.36 -24.54 22.95
C PRO A 60 0.21 -24.33 21.96
N GLY A 61 0.22 -23.19 21.27
CA GLY A 61 -0.77 -22.86 20.24
C GLY A 61 -0.38 -23.43 18.88
N VAL A 62 -1.07 -22.98 17.83
CA VAL A 62 -0.90 -23.47 16.44
C VAL A 62 0.50 -23.18 15.87
N LEU A 63 1.16 -22.14 16.36
CA LEU A 63 2.53 -21.77 15.99
C LEU A 63 3.61 -22.39 16.88
N GLY A 64 3.22 -22.95 18.03
CA GLY A 64 4.12 -23.44 19.06
C GLY A 64 4.09 -24.96 19.28
N GLU A 65 3.40 -25.71 18.41
CA GLU A 65 3.45 -27.19 18.39
C GLU A 65 4.86 -27.71 18.06
#